data_AF-R9JVE2-F1
#
_entry.id   AF-R9JVE2-F1
#
_cell.length_a   1.000
_cell.length_b   1.000
_cell.length_c   1.000
_cell.angle_alpha   90.00
_cell.angle_beta   90.00
_cell.angle_gamma   90.00
#
_symmetry.space_group_name_H-M   'P 1'
#
loop_
_entity.id
_entity.type
_entity.pdbx_description
1 polymer ?
#
loop_
_entity_poly.entity_id
_entity_poly.type
_entity_poly.pdbx_seq_one_letter_code
_entity_poly.pdbx_strand_id
1 'polypeptide(L)'
;MLEDGEKVTIPKLMSRTGLSRGFFYKNQIVRREFERALEQQAGMVDPKRYIGDLVLKSRIELLEQQVRDLKRENEGLIKKNKSLEKALNKKELSMIKNL
;
A
#
# COMPACT_ATOMS: atom_id res chain seq x y z
N MET A 1 26.06 1.88 -13.35
CA MET A 1 24.88 2.59 -12.80
C MET A 1 23.63 2.24 -13.57
N LEU A 2 23.52 2.60 -14.86
CA LEU A 2 22.37 2.20 -15.69
C LEU A 2 22.27 0.67 -15.83
N GLU A 3 23.37 0.00 -16.19
CA GLU A 3 23.45 -1.47 -16.32
C GLU A 3 23.19 -2.20 -15.00
N ASP A 4 23.57 -1.59 -13.87
CA ASP A 4 23.39 -2.16 -12.52
C ASP A 4 21.99 -1.91 -11.94
N GLY A 5 21.09 -1.25 -12.67
CA GLY A 5 19.79 -0.81 -12.16
C GLY A 5 19.87 0.23 -11.02
N GLU A 6 21.05 0.83 -10.82
CA GLU A 6 21.27 1.83 -9.78
C GLU A 6 20.78 3.20 -10.25
N LYS A 7 19.97 3.87 -9.42
CA LYS A 7 19.47 5.22 -9.70
C LYS A 7 20.61 6.21 -9.98
N VAL A 8 20.57 6.82 -11.17
CA VAL A 8 21.52 7.84 -11.60
C VAL A 8 21.20 9.15 -10.88
N THR A 9 22.18 9.67 -10.14
CA THR A 9 22.05 10.94 -9.41
C THR A 9 23.37 11.71 -9.45
N ILE A 10 23.28 13.04 -9.50
CA ILE A 10 24.46 13.92 -9.51
C ILE A 10 25.38 13.68 -8.31
N PRO A 11 24.90 13.57 -7.05
CA PRO A 11 25.78 13.28 -5.91
C PRO A 11 26.56 11.97 -6.06
N LYS A 12 25.94 10.92 -6.64
CA LYS A 12 26.62 9.64 -6.83
C LYS A 12 27.67 9.70 -7.94
N LEU A 13 27.37 10.42 -9.02
CA LEU A 13 28.35 10.69 -10.08
C LEU A 13 29.54 11.48 -9.54
N MET A 14 29.29 12.54 -8.75
CA MET A 14 30.35 13.30 -8.07
C MET A 14 31.22 12.40 -7.18
N SER A 15 30.60 11.53 -6.37
CA SER A 15 31.34 10.61 -5.50
C SER A 15 32.18 9.58 -6.27
N ARG A 16 31.77 9.17 -7.48
CA ARG A 16 32.48 8.18 -8.29
C ARG A 16 33.58 8.81 -9.15
N THR A 17 33.35 10.01 -9.68
CA THR A 17 34.28 10.67 -10.63
C THR A 17 35.17 11.72 -9.97
N GLY A 18 34.85 12.17 -8.75
CA GLY A 18 35.55 13.26 -8.06
C GLY A 18 35.30 14.65 -8.68
N LEU A 19 34.43 14.75 -9.69
CA LEU A 19 34.18 16.00 -10.40
C LEU A 19 33.29 16.93 -9.60
N SER A 20 33.52 18.23 -9.76
CA SER A 20 32.78 19.26 -9.03
C SER A 20 31.31 19.31 -9.46
N ARG A 21 30.46 19.78 -8.55
CA ARG A 21 29.03 20.03 -8.84
C ARG A 21 28.84 20.93 -10.05
N GLY A 22 29.71 21.95 -10.21
CA GLY A 22 29.67 22.88 -11.34
C GLY A 22 29.90 22.21 -12.69
N PHE A 23 30.76 21.19 -12.75
CA PHE A 23 31.00 20.41 -13.96
C PHE A 23 29.70 19.78 -14.49
N PHE A 24 28.91 19.17 -13.60
CA PHE A 24 27.67 18.49 -13.99
C PHE A 24 26.53 19.44 -14.39
N TYR A 25 26.44 20.63 -13.79
CA TYR A 25 25.34 21.56 -14.09
C TYR A 25 25.64 22.55 -15.21
N LYS A 26 26.91 22.98 -15.35
CA LYS A 26 27.29 24.02 -16.33
C LYS A 26 27.67 23.44 -17.70
N ASN A 27 28.03 22.16 -17.77
CA ASN A 27 28.32 21.50 -19.03
C ASN A 27 27.02 20.97 -19.67
N GLN A 28 26.58 21.60 -20.76
CA GLN A 28 25.34 21.21 -21.45
C GLN A 28 25.37 19.79 -22.04
N ILE A 29 26.54 19.27 -22.42
CA ILE A 29 26.66 17.90 -22.92
C ILE A 29 26.36 16.93 -21.78
N VAL A 30 27.04 17.12 -20.64
CA VAL A 30 26.83 16.28 -19.44
C VAL A 30 25.39 16.34 -18.95
N ARG A 31 24.78 17.53 -18.99
CA ARG A 31 23.37 17.71 -18.62
C ARG A 31 22.42 16.92 -19.53
N ARG A 32 22.60 17.00 -20.85
CA ARG A 32 21.78 16.26 -21.82
C ARG A 32 21.93 14.74 -21.64
N GLU A 33 23.14 14.26 -21.42
CA GLU A 33 23.36 12.82 -21.16
C GLU A 33 22.75 12.38 -19.82
N PHE A 34 22.78 13.24 -18.80
CA PHE A 34 22.12 12.96 -17.53
C PHE A 34 20.60 12.93 -17.66
N GLU A 35 20.01 13.86 -18.41
CA GLU A 35 18.57 13.88 -18.69
C GLU A 35 18.14 12.62 -19.47
N ARG A 36 18.91 12.22 -20.50
CA ARG A 36 18.70 10.96 -21.22
C ARG A 36 18.79 9.73 -20.32
N ALA A 37 19.77 9.69 -19.42
CA ALA A 37 19.91 8.61 -18.44
C ALA A 37 18.71 8.55 -17.47
N LEU A 38 18.17 9.70 -17.05
CA LEU A 38 16.96 9.76 -16.24
C LEU A 38 15.72 9.27 -17.00
N GLU A 39 15.56 9.64 -18.27
CA GLU A 39 14.47 9.16 -19.12
C GLU A 39 14.54 7.64 -19.32
N GLN A 40 15.73 7.10 -19.55
CA GLN A 40 15.95 5.65 -19.63
C GLN A 40 15.58 4.93 -18.31
N GLN A 41 15.75 5.60 -17.17
CA GLN A 41 15.35 5.07 -15.87
C GLN A 41 13.89 5.35 -15.49
N ALA A 42 13.16 6.22 -16.21
CA ALA A 42 11.82 6.65 -15.85
C ALA A 42 10.75 5.53 -15.91
N GLY A 43 11.09 4.37 -16.49
CA GLY A 43 10.25 3.17 -16.49
C GLY A 43 10.81 2.01 -15.67
N MET A 44 11.95 2.17 -15.01
CA MET A 44 12.56 1.11 -14.20
C MET A 44 11.94 1.12 -12.79
N VAL A 45 11.30 0.00 -12.40
CA VAL A 45 10.82 -0.19 -11.03
C VAL A 45 12.02 -0.32 -10.09
N ASP A 46 12.12 0.56 -9.10
CA ASP A 46 13.18 0.50 -8.08
C ASP A 46 13.11 -0.84 -7.34
N PRO A 47 14.20 -1.64 -7.29
CA PRO A 47 14.21 -2.93 -6.59
C PRO A 47 13.79 -2.84 -5.11
N LYS A 48 13.98 -1.69 -4.45
CA LYS A 48 13.52 -1.47 -3.07
C LYS A 48 12.01 -1.25 -2.98
N ARG A 49 11.37 -0.75 -4.05
CA ARG A 49 9.90 -0.64 -4.13
C ARG A 49 9.24 -2.03 -4.18
N TYR A 50 9.86 -3.00 -4.85
CA TYR A 50 9.35 -4.37 -4.91
C TYR A 50 9.11 -5.00 -3.53
N ILE A 51 10.02 -4.78 -2.56
CA ILE A 51 9.86 -5.28 -1.19
C ILE A 51 8.68 -4.58 -0.50
N GLY A 52 8.57 -3.26 -0.67
CA GLY A 52 7.44 -2.48 -0.15
C GLY A 52 6.11 -2.98 -0.73
N ASP A 53 6.05 -3.19 -2.03
CA ASP A 53 4.86 -3.67 -2.74
C ASP A 53 4.43 -5.06 -2.25
N LEU A 54 5.39 -5.95 -1.98
CA LEU A 54 5.09 -7.28 -1.43
C LEU A 54 4.49 -7.21 -0.02
N VAL A 55 5.08 -6.39 0.87
CA VAL A 55 4.56 -6.19 2.22
C VAL A 55 3.16 -5.56 2.19
N LEU A 56 2.95 -4.57 1.33
CA LEU A 56 1.65 -3.93 1.15
C LEU A 56 0.61 -4.92 0.63
N LYS A 57 0.97 -5.79 -0.31
CA LYS A 57 0.09 -6.85 -0.82
C LYS A 57 -0.34 -7.80 0.30
N SER A 58 0.59 -8.31 1.10
CA SER A 58 0.24 -9.17 2.24
C SER A 58 -0.64 -8.45 3.28
N ARG A 59 -0.43 -7.14 3.47
CA ARG A 59 -1.30 -6.35 4.36
C ARG A 59 -2.72 -6.21 3.81
N ILE A 60 -2.87 -6.01 2.50
CA ILE A 60 -4.18 -5.95 1.83
C ILE A 60 -4.90 -7.29 1.99
N GLU A 61 -4.24 -8.41 1.71
CA GLU A 61 -4.81 -9.75 1.83
C GLU A 61 -5.32 -10.03 3.27
N LEU A 62 -4.54 -9.63 4.27
CA LEU A 62 -4.94 -9.75 5.68
C LEU A 62 -6.17 -8.88 6.01
N LEU A 63 -6.19 -7.63 5.55
CA LEU A 63 -7.31 -6.72 5.78
C LEU A 63 -8.59 -7.23 5.11
N GLU A 64 -8.49 -7.74 3.88
CA GLU A 64 -9.63 -8.34 3.19
C GLU A 64 -10.18 -9.56 3.94
N GLN A 65 -9.30 -10.39 4.52
CA GLN A 65 -9.73 -11.52 5.35
C GLN A 65 -10.47 -11.04 6.60
N GLN A 66 -9.94 -10.05 7.31
CA GLN A 66 -10.60 -9.46 8.49
C GLN A 66 -11.98 -8.88 8.14
N VAL A 67 -12.10 -8.19 7.01
CA VAL A 67 -13.39 -7.65 6.54
C VAL A 67 -14.39 -8.77 6.26
N ARG A 68 -13.95 -9.88 5.65
CA ARG A 68 -14.83 -11.05 5.41
C ARG A 68 -15.33 -11.66 6.72
N ASP A 69 -14.45 -11.82 7.69
CA ASP A 69 -14.80 -12.43 8.97
C ASP A 69 -15.73 -11.54 9.79
N LEU A 70 -15.45 -10.23 9.86
CA LEU A 70 -16.34 -9.27 10.53
C LEU A 70 -17.72 -9.19 9.89
N LYS A 71 -17.83 -9.29 8.56
CA LYS A 71 -19.13 -9.34 7.87
C LYS A 71 -19.94 -10.57 8.28
N ARG A 72 -19.31 -11.75 8.30
CA ARG A 72 -19.96 -13.00 8.73
C ARG A 72 -20.41 -12.94 10.18
N GLU A 73 -19.56 -12.41 11.07
CA GLU A 73 -19.89 -12.26 12.48
C GLU A 73 -21.08 -11.31 12.67
N ASN A 74 -21.07 -10.16 11.99
CA ASN A 74 -22.14 -9.18 12.07
C ASN A 74 -23.48 -9.77 11.57
N GLU A 75 -23.48 -10.50 10.46
CA GLU A 75 -24.67 -11.21 9.98
C GLU A 75 -25.20 -12.23 11.00
N GLY A 76 -24.31 -12.96 11.67
CA GLY A 76 -24.65 -13.89 12.74
C GLY A 76 -25.29 -13.19 13.94
N LEU A 77 -24.70 -12.08 14.39
CA LEU A 77 -25.20 -11.26 15.49
C LEU A 77 -26.57 -10.65 15.17
N ILE A 78 -26.77 -10.14 13.95
CA ILE A 78 -28.07 -9.60 13.50
C ILE A 78 -29.16 -10.68 13.57
N LYS A 79 -28.87 -11.90 13.11
CA LYS A 79 -29.83 -13.02 13.18
C LYS A 79 -30.16 -13.38 14.63
N LYS A 80 -29.14 -13.42 15.51
CA LYS A 80 -29.31 -13.73 16.93
C LYS A 80 -30.13 -12.66 17.65
N ASN A 81 -29.86 -11.38 17.41
CA ASN A 81 -30.64 -10.27 17.96
C ASN A 81 -32.11 -10.36 17.54
N LYS A 82 -32.40 -10.54 16.25
CA LYS A 82 -33.78 -10.71 15.78
C LYS A 82 -34.51 -11.88 16.45
N SER A 83 -33.80 -12.99 16.72
CA SER A 83 -34.39 -14.14 17.41
C SER A 83 -34.69 -13.83 18.87
N LEU A 84 -33.78 -13.13 19.56
CA LEU A 84 -33.95 -12.75 20.96
C LEU A 84 -35.08 -11.73 21.12
N GLU A 85 -35.15 -10.72 20.25
CA GLU A 85 -36.25 -9.75 20.22
C GLU A 85 -37.61 -10.44 20.05
N LYS A 86 -37.72 -11.38 19.11
CA LYS A 86 -38.96 -12.17 18.94
C LYS A 86 -39.32 -12.99 20.18
N ALA A 87 -38.35 -13.58 20.85
CA ALA A 87 -38.58 -14.36 22.05
C ALA A 87 -39.01 -13.48 23.24
N LEU A 88 -38.40 -12.31 23.38
CA LEU A 88 -38.75 -11.31 24.39
C LEU A 88 -40.18 -10.82 24.19
N ASN A 89 -40.54 -10.39 22.98
CA ASN A 89 -41.88 -9.92 22.65
C ASN A 89 -42.96 -10.98 22.94
N LYS A 90 -42.68 -12.26 22.62
CA LYS A 90 -43.60 -13.37 22.96
C LYS A 90 -43.79 -13.53 24.47
N LYS A 91 -42.70 -13.42 25.24
CA LYS A 91 -42.74 -13.51 26.70
C LYS A 91 -43.52 -12.35 27.31
N GLU A 92 -43.28 -11.12 26.85
CA GLU A 92 -44.03 -9.92 27.26
C GLU A 92 -45.53 -10.08 26.98
N LEU A 93 -45.88 -10.54 25.76
CA LEU A 93 -47.28 -10.78 25.39
C LEU A 93 -47.94 -11.85 26.28
N SER A 94 -47.22 -12.92 26.64
CA SER A 94 -47.75 -13.94 27.56
C SER A 94 -47.94 -13.42 28.98
N MET A 95 -47.08 -12.52 29.47
CA MET A 95 -47.23 -11.94 30.80
C MET A 95 -48.45 -11.01 30.84
N ILE A 96 -48.66 -10.20 29.80
CA ILE A 96 -49.83 -9.31 29.71
C ILE A 96 -51.14 -10.10 29.67
N LYS A 97 -51.19 -11.24 28.95
CA LYS A 97 -52.40 -12.08 28.86
C LYS A 97 -52.75 -12.82 30.16
N ASN A 98 -51.79 -12.97 31.07
CA ASN A 98 -51.95 -13.69 32.32
C ASN A 98 -52.16 -12.74 33.53
N LEU A 99 -52.32 -11.44 33.27
CA LEU A 99 -52.79 -10.42 34.22
C LEU A 99 -54.31 -10.26 34.11
#